data_AF-A0A4Y7SEP2-F1
#
_entry.id   AF-A0A4Y7SEP2-F1
#
_cell.length_a   1.000
_cell.length_b   1.000
_cell.length_c   1.000
_cell.angle_alpha   90.00
_cell.angle_beta   90.00
_cell.angle_gamma   90.00
#
_symmetry.space_group_name_H-M   'P 1'
#
loop_
_entity.id
_entity.type
_entity.pdbx_description
1 polymer ?
#
loop_
_entity_poly.entity_id
_entity_poly.type
_entity_poly.pdbx_seq_one_letter_code
_entity_poly.pdbx_strand_id
1 'polypeptide(L)'
;MDPTVESLDQETIEMIIAGGKQFQVYQEQTYVFMAAYVAWLYYHVTTLDDEVAHIWPSPRLKFGKVLWLLTRYSTTFAMVVDMFSYPNYLTLSPRACMAILYTSNTLGMLARASSEGIIWLCLYALLKGKKIFLYLLVALYLGFLIPIQTLVYMNLATREAGPLSWFDEHLGWPCNYSAPLRRDLFAVAGYVALTRSLVVAIAGGVTVFVRYKNQRNNLMMVIRREGGLYLISATLLIFVNGIVMTPGIPTSPLQWVVPS
;
A
#
# COMPACT_ATOMS: atom_id res chain seq x y z
N MET A 1 31.51 32.41 -23.70
CA MET A 1 30.17 32.05 -24.19
C MET A 1 30.35 30.69 -24.84
N ASP A 2 30.04 29.63 -24.11
CA ASP A 2 30.30 28.25 -24.54
C ASP A 2 29.39 27.89 -25.72
N PRO A 3 29.92 27.32 -26.82
CA PRO A 3 29.19 27.10 -28.07
C PRO A 3 28.41 25.76 -28.10
N THR A 4 28.07 25.16 -26.95
CA THR A 4 27.41 23.84 -26.89
C THR A 4 25.88 23.88 -26.78
N VAL A 5 25.25 25.05 -26.98
CA VAL A 5 23.78 25.20 -27.03
C VAL A 5 23.33 25.41 -28.47
N GLU A 6 23.88 24.63 -29.40
CA GLU A 6 23.46 24.62 -30.80
C GLU A 6 22.54 23.40 -31.01
N SER A 7 21.23 23.69 -31.06
CA SER A 7 20.09 22.79 -31.29
C SER A 7 20.03 21.54 -30.40
N LEU A 8 19.54 21.70 -29.16
CA LEU A 8 18.85 20.58 -28.52
C LEU A 8 17.61 20.29 -29.39
N ASP A 9 17.53 19.08 -29.94
CA ASP A 9 16.39 18.65 -30.75
C ASP A 9 15.08 18.82 -29.95
N GLN A 10 14.00 19.21 -30.62
CA GLN A 10 12.69 19.43 -30.01
C GLN A 10 12.25 18.20 -29.19
N GLU A 11 12.57 17.01 -29.69
CA GLU A 11 12.35 15.72 -29.03
C GLU A 11 13.11 15.59 -27.70
N THR A 12 14.34 16.10 -27.63
CA THR A 12 15.15 16.09 -26.40
C THR A 12 14.58 17.05 -25.35
N ILE A 13 14.10 18.23 -25.79
CA ILE A 13 13.44 19.20 -24.90
C ILE A 13 12.15 18.61 -24.33
N GLU A 14 11.34 17.95 -25.17
CA GLU A 14 10.11 17.29 -24.73
C GLU A 14 10.38 16.15 -23.74
N MET A 15 11.43 15.33 -23.97
CA MET A 15 11.86 14.30 -23.03
C MET A 15 12.28 14.89 -21.67
N ILE A 16 13.03 16.00 -21.67
CA ILE A 16 13.46 16.67 -20.43
C ILE A 16 12.26 17.24 -19.67
N ILE A 17 11.31 17.89 -20.36
CA ILE A 17 10.10 18.45 -19.73
C ILE A 17 9.21 17.32 -19.18
N ALA A 18 9.03 16.23 -19.93
CA ALA A 18 8.26 15.08 -19.48
C ALA A 18 8.93 14.41 -18.25
N GLY A 19 10.26 14.22 -18.29
CA GLY A 19 11.05 13.71 -17.18
C GLY A 19 10.96 14.61 -15.94
N GLY A 20 11.00 15.93 -16.12
CA GLY A 20 10.85 16.92 -15.04
C GLY A 20 9.49 16.83 -14.32
N LYS A 21 8.39 16.68 -15.07
CA LYS A 21 7.06 16.48 -14.46
C LYS A 21 6.95 15.17 -13.68
N GLN A 22 7.46 14.08 -14.25
CA GLN A 22 7.48 12.78 -13.56
C GLN A 22 8.31 12.87 -12.27
N PHE A 23 9.48 13.50 -12.35
CA PHE A 23 10.35 13.71 -11.21
C PHE A 23 9.67 14.48 -10.08
N GLN A 24 8.94 15.55 -10.40
CA GLN A 24 8.19 16.32 -9.39
C GLN A 24 7.17 15.45 -8.65
N VAL A 25 6.38 14.65 -9.38
CA VAL A 25 5.41 13.73 -8.77
C VAL A 25 6.10 12.69 -7.88
N TYR A 26 7.23 12.15 -8.32
CA TYR A 26 8.02 11.20 -7.52
C TYR A 26 8.59 11.85 -6.25
N GLN A 27 9.06 13.10 -6.33
CA GLN A 27 9.55 13.82 -5.16
C GLN A 27 8.43 14.07 -4.15
N GLU A 28 7.26 14.54 -4.59
CA GLU A 28 6.09 14.77 -3.72
C GLU A 28 5.69 13.48 -3.00
N GLN A 29 5.60 12.36 -3.72
CA GLN A 29 5.32 11.05 -3.12
C GLN A 29 6.40 10.65 -2.11
N THR A 30 7.68 10.84 -2.46
CA THR A 30 8.80 10.49 -1.58
C THR A 30 8.76 11.27 -0.28
N TYR A 31 8.48 12.58 -0.30
CA TYR A 31 8.33 13.37 0.92
C TYR A 31 7.18 12.90 1.80
N VAL A 32 6.03 12.56 1.21
CA VAL A 32 4.87 12.02 1.94
C VAL A 32 5.22 10.67 2.58
N PHE A 33 5.88 9.77 1.85
CA PHE A 33 6.31 8.48 2.38
C PHE A 33 7.35 8.64 3.50
N MET A 34 8.35 9.50 3.33
CA MET A 34 9.36 9.77 4.36
C MET A 34 8.72 10.34 5.63
N ALA A 35 7.78 11.28 5.51
CA ALA A 35 7.06 11.81 6.66
C ALA A 35 6.24 10.71 7.37
N ALA A 36 5.55 9.86 6.60
CA ALA A 36 4.81 8.72 7.15
C ALA A 36 5.74 7.70 7.84
N TYR A 37 6.93 7.46 7.28
CA TYR A 37 7.95 6.58 7.85
C TYR A 37 8.49 7.11 9.18
N VAL A 38 8.78 8.41 9.27
CA VAL A 38 9.21 9.02 10.54
C VAL A 38 8.11 8.92 11.59
N ALA A 39 6.86 9.21 11.21
CA ALA A 39 5.72 9.07 12.12
C ALA A 39 5.52 7.62 12.59
N TRP A 40 5.69 6.66 11.67
CA TRP A 40 5.62 5.23 11.97
C TRP A 40 6.74 4.78 12.91
N LEU A 41 7.99 5.19 12.66
CA LEU A 41 9.13 4.87 13.53
C LEU A 41 8.96 5.46 14.92
N TYR A 42 8.52 6.72 15.00
CA TYR A 42 8.19 7.36 16.27
C TYR A 42 7.16 6.53 17.03
N TYR A 43 6.04 6.20 16.40
CA TYR A 43 4.99 5.35 16.98
C TYR A 43 5.53 3.97 17.39
N HIS A 44 6.38 3.37 16.57
CA HIS A 44 6.96 2.05 16.84
C HIS A 44 7.86 2.07 18.07
N VAL A 45 8.72 3.09 18.21
CA VAL A 45 9.62 3.21 19.35
C VAL A 45 8.85 3.55 20.63
N THR A 46 7.87 4.47 20.57
CA THR A 46 7.12 4.91 21.76
C THR A 46 6.10 3.90 22.27
N THR A 47 5.81 2.83 21.53
CA THR A 47 4.86 1.77 21.94
C THR A 47 5.53 0.41 22.11
N LEU A 48 6.86 0.36 22.08
CA LEU A 48 7.61 -0.88 22.18
C LEU A 48 7.57 -1.47 23.59
N ASP A 49 7.58 -0.62 24.61
CA ASP A 49 7.41 -0.99 26.02
C ASP A 49 6.04 -1.63 26.27
N ASP A 50 4.97 -1.02 25.76
CA ASP A 50 3.62 -1.56 25.81
C ASP A 50 3.51 -2.91 25.08
N GLU A 51 4.16 -3.04 23.92
CA GLU A 51 4.23 -4.29 23.17
C GLU A 51 4.89 -5.39 24.01
N VAL A 52 6.08 -5.12 24.55
CA VAL A 52 6.85 -6.09 25.35
C VAL A 52 6.11 -6.46 26.64
N ALA A 53 5.38 -5.52 27.24
CA ALA A 53 4.60 -5.79 28.46
C ALA A 53 3.33 -6.62 28.19
N HIS A 54 2.62 -6.37 27.08
CA HIS A 54 1.27 -6.95 26.88
C HIS A 54 1.22 -8.06 25.82
N ILE A 55 2.03 -7.98 24.77
CA ILE A 55 1.95 -8.88 23.62
C ILE A 55 2.90 -10.06 23.78
N TRP A 56 4.13 -9.81 24.22
CA TRP A 56 5.17 -10.85 24.35
C TRP A 56 4.86 -11.91 25.42
N PRO A 57 4.36 -11.56 26.62
CA PRO A 57 4.13 -12.56 27.68
C PRO A 57 2.99 -13.52 27.38
N SER A 58 2.14 -13.21 26.38
CA SER A 58 1.05 -14.09 25.99
C SER A 58 1.59 -15.34 25.28
N PRO A 59 1.48 -16.55 25.90
CA PRO A 59 2.14 -17.76 25.41
C PRO A 59 1.45 -18.36 24.18
N ARG A 60 0.21 -17.96 23.86
CA ARG A 60 -0.54 -18.49 22.73
C ARG A 60 -0.49 -17.53 21.54
N LEU A 61 0.00 -18.02 20.40
CA LEU A 61 -0.10 -17.34 19.12
C LEU A 61 -1.55 -17.37 18.61
N LYS A 62 -2.36 -16.43 19.10
CA LYS A 62 -3.70 -16.19 18.57
C LYS A 62 -3.61 -15.50 17.22
N PHE A 63 -4.58 -15.75 16.34
CA PHE A 63 -4.65 -15.18 14.99
C PHE A 63 -4.51 -13.64 14.97
N GLY A 64 -5.16 -12.94 15.91
CA GLY A 64 -5.02 -11.48 16.02
C GLY A 64 -3.61 -11.00 16.39
N LYS A 65 -2.88 -11.75 17.24
CA LYS A 65 -1.48 -11.45 17.58
C LYS A 65 -0.58 -11.60 16.35
N VAL A 66 -0.80 -12.65 15.56
CA VAL A 66 -0.05 -12.88 14.31
C VAL A 66 -0.29 -11.75 13.31
N LEU A 67 -1.55 -11.37 13.06
CA LEU A 67 -1.86 -10.26 12.14
C LEU A 67 -1.26 -8.93 12.61
N TRP A 68 -1.31 -8.66 13.91
CA TRP A 68 -0.74 -7.44 14.49
C TRP A 68 0.79 -7.40 14.32
N LEU A 69 1.48 -8.49 14.66
CA LEU A 69 2.93 -8.60 14.50
C LEU A 69 3.33 -8.51 13.02
N LEU A 70 2.60 -9.20 12.13
CA LEU A 70 2.83 -9.11 10.69
C LEU A 70 2.70 -7.67 10.23
N THR A 71 1.60 -6.99 10.56
CA THR A 71 1.39 -5.57 10.17
C THR A 71 2.55 -4.70 10.64
N ARG A 72 2.96 -4.86 11.90
CA ARG A 72 3.96 -3.99 12.53
C ARG A 72 5.36 -4.19 11.94
N TYR A 73 5.81 -5.44 11.88
CA TYR A 73 7.17 -5.75 11.45
C TYR A 73 7.30 -5.76 9.93
N SER A 74 6.31 -6.22 9.15
CA SER A 74 6.41 -6.20 7.69
C SER A 74 6.47 -4.77 7.15
N THR A 75 5.75 -3.82 7.77
CA THR A 75 5.85 -2.40 7.41
C THR A 75 7.25 -1.86 7.70
N THR A 76 7.80 -2.16 8.89
CA THR A 76 9.14 -1.72 9.27
C THR A 76 10.22 -2.31 8.35
N PHE A 77 10.11 -3.59 7.98
CA PHE A 77 11.01 -4.18 6.99
C PHE A 77 10.82 -3.59 5.60
N ALA A 78 9.58 -3.34 5.16
CA ALA A 78 9.32 -2.71 3.86
C ALA A 78 10.03 -1.35 3.77
N MET A 79 9.95 -0.56 4.83
CA MET A 79 10.62 0.74 4.92
C MET A 79 12.13 0.64 4.73
N VAL A 80 12.79 -0.31 5.40
CA VAL A 80 14.23 -0.52 5.27
C VAL A 80 14.60 -0.91 3.83
N VAL A 81 13.79 -1.77 3.19
CA VAL A 81 14.02 -2.18 1.80
C VAL A 81 13.78 -1.01 0.82
N ASP A 82 12.74 -0.21 1.06
CA ASP A 82 12.41 0.96 0.25
C ASP A 82 13.50 2.04 0.31
N MET A 83 14.26 2.16 1.40
CA MET A 83 15.44 3.05 1.47
C MET A 83 16.49 2.75 0.39
N PHE A 84 16.61 1.49 -0.04
CA PHE A 84 17.49 1.11 -1.15
C PHE A 84 16.89 1.39 -2.53
N SER A 85 15.61 1.76 -2.61
CA SER A 85 14.96 2.19 -3.85
C SER A 85 15.03 3.71 -4.05
N TYR A 86 15.22 4.50 -2.99
CA TYR A 86 15.32 5.95 -3.06
C TYR A 86 16.72 6.45 -3.46
N PRO A 87 16.87 7.73 -3.86
CA PRO A 87 18.17 8.29 -4.23
C PRO A 87 19.20 8.16 -3.11
N ASN A 88 20.24 7.36 -3.36
CA ASN A 88 21.30 7.07 -2.40
C ASN A 88 22.70 6.93 -3.05
N TYR A 89 22.81 7.19 -4.35
CA TYR A 89 24.05 7.10 -5.16
C TYR A 89 24.74 5.72 -5.12
N LEU A 90 24.05 4.68 -4.64
CA LEU A 90 24.58 3.32 -4.66
C LEU A 90 24.36 2.71 -6.05
N THR A 91 25.40 2.13 -6.62
CA THR A 91 25.26 1.34 -7.86
C THR A 91 24.90 -0.09 -7.52
N LEU A 92 23.64 -0.48 -7.73
CA LEU A 92 23.17 -1.84 -7.49
C LEU A 92 23.23 -2.69 -8.76
N SER A 93 23.51 -3.99 -8.60
CA SER A 93 23.40 -4.93 -9.72
C SER A 93 21.94 -5.08 -10.17
N PRO A 94 21.65 -5.37 -11.44
CA PRO A 94 20.28 -5.58 -11.93
C PRO A 94 19.51 -6.66 -11.15
N ARG A 95 20.22 -7.70 -10.69
CA ARG A 95 19.64 -8.77 -9.86
C ARG A 95 19.24 -8.26 -8.47
N ALA A 96 20.05 -7.39 -7.87
CA ALA A 96 19.72 -6.77 -6.58
C ALA A 96 18.51 -5.84 -6.71
N CYS A 97 18.40 -5.07 -7.80
CA CYS A 97 17.23 -4.24 -8.09
C CYS A 97 15.95 -5.08 -8.18
N MET A 98 15.96 -6.18 -8.94
CA MET A 98 14.80 -7.08 -9.00
C MET A 98 14.47 -7.68 -7.64
N ALA A 99 15.48 -8.08 -6.86
CA ALA A 99 15.26 -8.60 -5.51
C ALA A 99 14.60 -7.56 -4.59
N ILE A 100 15.05 -6.30 -4.62
CA ILE A 100 14.45 -5.19 -3.88
C ILE A 100 13.00 -4.98 -4.33
N LEU A 101 12.75 -4.89 -5.63
CA LEU A 101 11.40 -4.70 -6.18
C LEU A 101 10.41 -5.76 -5.68
N TYR A 102 10.78 -7.05 -5.79
CA TYR A 102 9.93 -8.14 -5.31
C TYR A 102 9.78 -8.14 -3.79
N THR A 103 10.86 -7.86 -3.05
CA THR A 103 10.86 -7.87 -1.59
C THR A 103 9.99 -6.73 -1.04
N SER A 104 10.16 -5.49 -1.52
CA SER A 104 9.31 -4.37 -1.16
C SER A 104 7.84 -4.62 -1.49
N ASN A 105 7.55 -5.17 -2.68
CA ASN A 105 6.17 -5.48 -3.03
C ASN A 105 5.55 -6.54 -2.11
N THR A 106 6.32 -7.58 -1.79
CA THR A 106 5.88 -8.67 -0.89
C THR A 106 5.64 -8.15 0.53
N LEU A 107 6.56 -7.37 1.09
CA LEU A 107 6.44 -6.82 2.44
C LEU A 107 5.29 -5.80 2.52
N GLY A 108 5.15 -4.94 1.53
CA GLY A 108 4.03 -4.02 1.40
C GLY A 108 2.69 -4.76 1.21
N MET A 109 2.68 -5.89 0.51
CA MET A 109 1.51 -6.76 0.41
C MET A 109 1.14 -7.35 1.76
N LEU A 110 2.11 -7.92 2.49
CA LEU A 110 1.88 -8.49 3.82
C LEU A 110 1.37 -7.44 4.80
N ALA A 111 1.93 -6.22 4.78
CA ALA A 111 1.49 -5.11 5.62
C ALA A 111 0.03 -4.75 5.36
N ARG A 112 -0.34 -4.53 4.09
CA ARG A 112 -1.71 -4.19 3.68
C ARG A 112 -2.69 -5.33 3.94
N ALA A 113 -2.32 -6.56 3.60
CA ALA A 113 -3.15 -7.73 3.81
C ALA A 113 -3.43 -7.93 5.30
N SER A 114 -2.40 -7.85 6.15
CA SER A 114 -2.59 -8.01 7.59
C SER A 114 -3.40 -6.88 8.22
N SER A 115 -3.18 -5.62 7.82
CA SER A 115 -4.00 -4.49 8.30
C SER A 115 -5.47 -4.63 7.91
N GLU A 116 -5.73 -5.06 6.67
CA GLU A 116 -7.08 -5.34 6.21
C GLU A 116 -7.68 -6.52 6.96
N GLY A 117 -6.92 -7.60 7.16
CA GLY A 117 -7.35 -8.76 7.94
C GLY A 117 -7.86 -8.38 9.34
N ILE A 118 -7.19 -7.41 9.99
CA ILE A 118 -7.65 -6.84 11.26
C ILE A 118 -9.02 -6.18 11.11
N ILE A 119 -9.26 -5.40 10.05
CA ILE A 119 -10.56 -4.77 9.76
C ILE A 119 -11.67 -5.83 9.57
N TRP A 120 -11.39 -6.91 8.83
CA TRP A 120 -12.32 -8.02 8.64
C TRP A 120 -12.62 -8.75 9.96
N LEU A 121 -11.63 -8.89 10.83
CA LEU A 121 -11.84 -9.42 12.18
C LEU A 121 -12.66 -8.48 13.07
N CYS A 122 -12.43 -7.17 13.00
CA CYS A 122 -13.24 -6.18 13.70
C CYS A 122 -14.70 -6.26 13.25
N LEU A 123 -14.94 -6.40 11.94
CA LEU A 123 -16.28 -6.62 11.38
C LEU A 123 -16.91 -7.92 11.90
N TYR A 124 -16.16 -9.01 11.95
CA TYR A 124 -16.61 -10.27 12.53
C TYR A 124 -17.01 -10.16 14.00
N ALA A 125 -16.19 -9.46 14.81
CA ALA A 125 -16.48 -9.23 16.22
C ALA A 125 -17.81 -8.46 16.39
N LEU A 126 -18.07 -7.47 15.53
CA LEU A 126 -19.31 -6.71 15.51
C LEU A 126 -20.54 -7.56 15.11
N LEU A 127 -20.36 -8.65 14.36
CA LEU A 127 -21.41 -9.56 13.90
C LEU A 127 -21.84 -10.62 14.94
N LYS A 128 -21.47 -10.44 16.22
CA LYS A 128 -21.73 -11.36 17.35
C LYS A 128 -21.08 -12.74 17.20
N GLY A 129 -20.00 -12.86 16.41
CA GLY A 129 -19.08 -13.99 16.53
C GLY A 129 -19.61 -15.37 16.10
N LYS A 130 -20.71 -15.50 15.34
CA LYS A 130 -21.11 -16.83 14.84
C LYS A 130 -20.05 -17.36 13.87
N LYS A 131 -19.54 -18.58 14.09
CA LYS A 131 -18.46 -19.19 13.28
C LYS A 131 -18.74 -19.17 11.77
N ILE A 132 -20.01 -19.28 11.37
CA ILE A 132 -20.43 -19.19 9.95
C ILE A 132 -20.01 -17.86 9.33
N PHE A 133 -20.22 -16.73 10.02
CA PHE A 133 -19.79 -15.43 9.51
C PHE A 133 -18.27 -15.32 9.41
N LEU A 134 -17.51 -15.96 10.30
CA LEU A 134 -16.06 -15.98 10.19
C LEU A 134 -15.61 -16.67 8.89
N TYR A 135 -16.12 -17.86 8.61
CA TYR A 135 -15.75 -18.59 7.40
C TYR A 135 -16.16 -17.85 6.12
N LEU A 136 -17.36 -17.24 6.10
CA LEU A 136 -17.80 -16.42 4.97
C LEU A 136 -16.91 -15.19 4.75
N LEU A 137 -16.57 -14.47 5.81
CA LEU A 137 -15.71 -13.30 5.74
C LEU A 137 -14.28 -13.66 5.31
N VAL A 138 -13.72 -14.77 5.82
CA VAL A 138 -12.40 -15.27 5.41
C VAL A 138 -12.42 -15.70 3.95
N ALA A 139 -13.43 -16.45 3.52
CA ALA A 139 -13.57 -16.89 2.13
C ALA A 139 -13.69 -15.68 1.18
N LEU A 140 -14.48 -14.67 1.55
CA LEU A 140 -14.63 -13.45 0.77
C LEU A 140 -13.34 -12.64 0.72
N TYR A 141 -12.66 -12.49 1.85
CA TYR A 141 -11.38 -11.80 1.95
C TYR A 141 -10.30 -12.46 1.08
N LEU A 142 -10.12 -13.78 1.21
CA LEU A 142 -9.16 -14.54 0.41
C LEU A 142 -9.55 -14.57 -1.07
N GLY A 143 -10.85 -14.67 -1.37
CA GLY A 143 -11.38 -14.65 -2.73
C GLY A 143 -11.10 -13.36 -3.49
N PHE A 144 -10.97 -12.23 -2.81
CA PHE A 144 -10.48 -11.00 -3.43
C PHE A 144 -8.96 -10.85 -3.33
N LEU A 145 -8.35 -11.20 -2.19
CA LEU A 145 -6.92 -11.00 -1.97
C LEU A 145 -6.07 -11.78 -2.98
N ILE A 146 -6.36 -13.07 -3.18
CA ILE A 146 -5.54 -13.93 -4.03
C ILE A 146 -5.53 -13.43 -5.48
N PRO A 147 -6.67 -13.19 -6.16
CA PRO A 147 -6.67 -12.68 -7.53
C PRO A 147 -6.01 -11.31 -7.68
N ILE A 148 -6.22 -10.39 -6.73
CA ILE A 148 -5.57 -9.07 -6.77
C ILE A 148 -4.06 -9.25 -6.76
N GLN A 149 -3.53 -10.06 -5.85
CA GLN A 149 -2.08 -10.26 -5.75
C GLN A 149 -1.51 -11.00 -6.95
N THR A 150 -2.18 -12.04 -7.46
CA THR A 150 -1.68 -12.74 -8.64
C THR A 150 -1.58 -11.81 -9.85
N LEU A 151 -2.58 -10.94 -10.07
CA LEU A 151 -2.54 -9.95 -11.15
C LEU A 151 -1.40 -8.94 -10.98
N VAL A 152 -1.17 -8.45 -9.75
CA VAL A 152 -0.07 -7.53 -9.45
C VAL A 152 1.29 -8.20 -9.68
N TYR A 153 1.47 -9.44 -9.22
CA TYR A 153 2.71 -10.20 -9.44
C TYR A 153 2.96 -10.48 -10.91
N MET A 154 1.94 -10.87 -11.68
CA MET A 154 2.07 -11.07 -13.12
C MET A 154 2.50 -9.79 -13.84
N ASN A 155 1.95 -8.63 -13.45
CA ASN A 155 2.38 -7.34 -13.98
C ASN A 155 3.85 -7.03 -13.59
N LEU A 156 4.25 -7.29 -12.35
CA LEU A 156 5.63 -7.06 -11.90
C LEU A 156 6.64 -8.00 -12.56
N ALA A 157 6.26 -9.25 -12.82
CA ALA A 157 7.10 -10.24 -13.49
C ALA A 157 7.45 -9.84 -14.94
N THR A 158 6.70 -8.93 -15.55
CA THR A 158 7.03 -8.38 -16.88
C THR A 158 8.05 -7.23 -16.82
N ARG A 159 8.43 -6.76 -15.63
CA ARG A 159 9.46 -5.73 -15.50
C ARG A 159 10.84 -6.36 -15.53
N GLU A 160 11.77 -5.64 -16.12
CA GLU A 160 13.17 -5.99 -16.17
C GLU A 160 14.00 -4.83 -15.62
N ALA A 161 15.05 -5.16 -14.86
CA ALA A 161 16.02 -4.17 -14.41
C ALA A 161 17.01 -3.91 -15.55
N GLY A 162 17.02 -2.67 -16.05
CA GLY A 162 17.91 -2.23 -17.12
C GLY A 162 19.19 -1.59 -16.58
N PRO A 163 20.15 -1.25 -17.46
CA PRO A 163 21.23 -0.35 -17.09
C PRO A 163 20.68 1.01 -16.66
N LEU A 164 21.39 1.69 -15.76
CA LEU A 164 21.03 3.05 -15.34
C LEU A 164 21.08 3.99 -16.53
N SER A 165 20.06 4.84 -16.67
CA SER A 165 20.12 5.94 -17.63
C SER A 165 21.03 7.05 -17.11
N TRP A 166 21.56 7.88 -18.00
CA TRP A 166 22.40 9.03 -17.63
C TRP A 166 21.68 9.97 -16.65
N PHE A 167 20.35 10.06 -16.77
CA PHE A 167 19.48 10.89 -15.93
C PHE A 167 19.31 10.28 -14.54
N ASP A 168 19.07 8.97 -14.45
CA ASP A 168 18.92 8.26 -13.18
C ASP A 168 20.22 8.30 -12.36
N GLU A 169 21.37 8.18 -13.04
CA GLU A 169 22.69 8.27 -12.42
C GLU A 169 22.95 9.66 -11.81
N HIS A 170 22.64 10.74 -12.54
CA HIS A 170 22.79 12.11 -12.01
C HIS A 170 21.88 12.40 -10.82
N LEU A 171 20.68 11.84 -10.83
CA LEU A 171 19.71 11.95 -9.75
C LEU A 171 20.02 11.05 -8.55
N GLY A 172 20.99 10.14 -8.68
CA GLY A 172 21.41 9.22 -7.62
C GLY A 172 20.49 8.02 -7.41
N TRP A 173 19.64 7.69 -8.39
CA TRP A 173 18.77 6.52 -8.32
C TRP A 173 19.59 5.23 -8.52
N PRO A 174 19.43 4.22 -7.64
CA PRO A 174 20.25 3.01 -7.68
C PRO A 174 19.76 1.97 -8.68
N CYS A 175 18.52 2.08 -9.16
CA CYS A 175 17.87 1.10 -10.03
C CYS A 175 16.99 1.77 -11.09
N ASN A 176 17.02 1.23 -12.32
CA ASN A 176 16.12 1.58 -13.40
C ASN A 176 15.29 0.35 -13.82
N TYR A 177 13.98 0.52 -13.97
CA TYR A 177 13.06 -0.56 -14.32
C TYR A 177 12.35 -0.25 -15.63
N SER A 178 12.24 -1.25 -16.50
CA SER A 178 11.44 -1.15 -17.71
C SER A 178 9.95 -0.96 -17.38
N ALA A 179 9.25 -0.31 -18.31
CA ALA A 179 7.80 -0.21 -18.24
C ALA A 179 7.17 -1.61 -18.27
N PRO A 180 6.17 -1.90 -17.42
CA PRO A 180 5.52 -3.20 -17.45
C PRO A 180 4.75 -3.40 -18.77
N LEU A 181 4.85 -4.60 -19.33
CA LEU A 181 4.17 -4.96 -20.58
C LEU A 181 2.66 -5.16 -20.37
N ARG A 182 2.27 -5.61 -19.19
CA ARG A 182 0.89 -6.01 -18.85
C ARG A 182 0.21 -5.01 -17.90
N ARG A 183 0.17 -3.73 -18.31
CA ARG A 183 -0.50 -2.65 -17.56
C ARG A 183 -2.00 -2.89 -17.37
N ASP A 184 -2.62 -3.64 -18.30
CA ASP A 184 -4.00 -4.11 -18.26
C ASP A 184 -4.30 -4.88 -16.96
N LEU A 185 -3.40 -5.78 -16.56
CA LEU A 185 -3.58 -6.61 -15.37
C LEU A 185 -3.58 -5.78 -14.08
N PHE A 186 -2.74 -4.74 -14.03
CA PHE A 186 -2.70 -3.82 -12.89
C PHE A 186 -3.99 -2.99 -12.80
N ALA A 187 -4.52 -2.53 -13.93
CA ALA A 187 -5.81 -1.83 -13.99
C ALA A 187 -6.95 -2.71 -13.46
N VAL A 188 -7.04 -3.96 -13.94
CA VAL A 188 -8.05 -4.94 -13.47
C VAL A 188 -7.91 -5.18 -11.97
N ALA A 189 -6.67 -5.35 -11.47
CA ALA A 189 -6.43 -5.51 -10.03
C ALA A 189 -6.94 -4.30 -9.23
N GLY A 190 -6.76 -3.08 -9.76
CA GLY A 190 -7.29 -1.84 -9.17
C GLY A 190 -8.82 -1.85 -9.03
N TYR A 191 -9.55 -2.21 -10.10
CA TYR A 191 -11.01 -2.32 -10.04
C TYR A 191 -11.51 -3.40 -9.07
N VAL A 192 -10.84 -4.56 -9.03
CA VAL A 192 -11.17 -5.62 -8.08
C VAL A 192 -10.91 -5.17 -6.64
N ALA A 193 -9.81 -4.46 -6.41
CA ALA A 193 -9.49 -3.87 -5.11
C ALA A 193 -10.52 -2.82 -4.68
N LEU A 194 -10.94 -1.93 -5.59
CA LEU A 194 -12.00 -0.95 -5.34
C LEU A 194 -13.34 -1.63 -4.99
N THR A 195 -13.71 -2.67 -5.74
CA THR A 195 -14.92 -3.46 -5.48
C THR A 195 -14.88 -4.06 -4.08
N ARG A 196 -13.75 -4.66 -3.70
CA ARG A 196 -13.53 -5.19 -2.35
C ARG A 196 -13.69 -4.10 -1.28
N SER A 197 -13.07 -2.93 -1.48
CA SER A 197 -13.17 -1.79 -0.56
C SER A 197 -14.62 -1.33 -0.39
N LEU A 198 -15.39 -1.27 -1.49
CA LEU A 198 -16.79 -0.91 -1.47
C LEU A 198 -17.64 -1.94 -0.70
N VAL A 199 -17.41 -3.24 -0.94
CA VAL A 199 -18.11 -4.31 -0.21
C VAL A 199 -17.84 -4.22 1.30
N VAL A 200 -16.59 -3.99 1.70
CA VAL A 200 -16.23 -3.80 3.11
C VAL A 200 -16.90 -2.55 3.67
N ALA A 201 -16.91 -1.45 2.91
CA ALA A 201 -17.53 -0.20 3.35
C ALA A 201 -19.04 -0.33 3.56
N ILE A 202 -19.73 -0.98 2.63
CA ILE A 202 -21.17 -1.25 2.73
C ILE A 202 -21.43 -2.20 3.91
N ALA A 203 -20.70 -3.31 4.01
CA ALA A 203 -20.89 -4.28 5.08
C ALA A 203 -20.61 -3.67 6.47
N GLY A 204 -19.54 -2.90 6.60
CA GLY A 204 -19.21 -2.15 7.82
C GLY A 204 -20.27 -1.11 8.16
N GLY A 205 -20.67 -0.28 7.19
CA GLY A 205 -21.70 0.74 7.35
C GLY A 205 -23.05 0.17 7.75
N VAL A 206 -23.53 -0.87 7.06
CA VAL A 206 -24.78 -1.58 7.38
C VAL A 206 -24.71 -2.20 8.76
N THR A 207 -23.58 -2.82 9.12
CA THR A 207 -23.41 -3.43 10.45
C THR A 207 -23.51 -2.39 11.56
N VAL A 208 -22.83 -1.24 11.41
CA VAL A 208 -22.88 -0.15 12.38
C VAL A 208 -24.28 0.49 12.44
N PHE A 209 -24.89 0.79 11.28
CA PHE A 209 -26.16 1.51 11.22
C PHE A 209 -27.36 0.67 11.61
N VAL A 210 -27.48 -0.57 11.12
CA VAL A 210 -28.66 -1.41 11.38
C VAL A 210 -28.62 -2.01 12.77
N ARG A 211 -27.45 -2.49 13.23
CA ARG A 211 -27.38 -3.26 14.49
C ARG A 211 -27.06 -2.41 15.72
N TYR A 212 -26.28 -1.35 15.58
CA TYR A 212 -25.79 -0.56 16.72
C TYR A 212 -26.51 0.79 16.90
N LYS A 213 -27.48 1.13 16.04
CA LYS A 213 -28.31 2.34 16.19
C LYS A 213 -29.21 2.29 17.43
N ASN A 214 -29.69 1.12 17.84
CA ASN A 214 -30.68 0.97 18.92
C ASN A 214 -30.11 0.44 20.25
N GLN A 215 -28.80 0.25 20.38
CA GLN A 215 -28.17 -0.26 21.60
C GLN A 215 -27.67 0.90 22.48
N ARG A 216 -28.27 1.10 23.67
CA ARG A 216 -27.96 2.22 24.60
C ARG A 216 -27.03 1.87 25.77
N ASN A 217 -26.41 0.69 25.78
CA ASN A 217 -25.53 0.29 26.89
C ASN A 217 -24.20 1.07 26.87
N ASN A 218 -23.79 1.64 28.01
CA ASN A 218 -22.58 2.47 28.14
C ASN A 218 -21.30 1.76 27.64
N LEU A 219 -21.13 0.47 27.93
CA LEU A 219 -19.99 -0.31 27.44
C LEU A 219 -19.98 -0.44 25.90
N MET A 220 -21.15 -0.62 25.30
CA MET A 220 -21.30 -0.72 23.86
C MET A 220 -21.07 0.64 23.18
N MET A 221 -21.37 1.74 23.87
CA MET A 221 -21.11 3.10 23.38
C MET A 221 -19.62 3.39 23.29
N VAL A 222 -18.81 2.94 24.26
CA VAL A 222 -17.35 3.10 24.24
C VAL A 222 -16.71 2.26 23.13
N ILE A 223 -17.10 0.98 23.02
CA ILE A 223 -16.62 0.09 21.94
C ILE A 223 -17.01 0.64 20.56
N ARG A 224 -18.21 1.21 20.42
CA ARG A 224 -18.66 1.89 19.19
C ARG A 224 -17.84 3.15 18.89
N ARG A 225 -17.47 3.91 19.92
CA ARG A 225 -16.74 5.18 19.76
C ARG A 225 -15.30 4.94 19.27
N GLU A 226 -14.59 3.97 19.84
CA GLU A 226 -13.17 3.76 19.48
C GLU A 226 -13.00 2.74 18.34
N GLY A 227 -13.62 1.56 18.45
CA GLY A 227 -13.54 0.53 17.42
C GLY A 227 -14.30 0.90 16.15
N GLY A 228 -15.44 1.58 16.28
CA GLY A 228 -16.24 2.04 15.15
C GLY A 228 -15.59 3.20 14.39
N LEU A 229 -14.95 4.14 15.09
CA LEU A 229 -14.25 5.26 14.45
C LEU A 229 -12.99 4.78 13.71
N TYR A 230 -12.24 3.85 14.29
CA TYR A 230 -11.14 3.17 13.58
C TYR A 230 -11.65 2.43 12.34
N LEU A 231 -12.73 1.66 12.47
CA LEU A 231 -13.30 0.93 11.34
C LEU A 231 -13.75 1.88 10.21
N ILE A 232 -14.44 2.97 10.54
CA ILE A 232 -14.95 3.95 9.57
C ILE A 232 -13.78 4.68 8.90
N SER A 233 -12.81 5.18 9.68
CA SER A 233 -11.65 5.90 9.13
C SER A 233 -10.79 5.01 8.24
N ALA A 234 -10.49 3.78 8.68
CA ALA A 234 -9.71 2.83 7.88
C ALA A 234 -10.44 2.43 6.60
N THR A 235 -11.76 2.21 6.67
CA THR A 235 -12.59 1.92 5.50
C THR A 235 -12.60 3.07 4.50
N LEU A 236 -12.75 4.31 4.99
CA LEU A 236 -12.67 5.51 4.15
C LEU A 236 -11.32 5.64 3.46
N LEU A 237 -10.22 5.44 4.18
CA LEU A 237 -8.87 5.51 3.62
C LEU A 237 -8.65 4.43 2.56
N ILE A 238 -9.09 3.20 2.81
CA ILE A 238 -8.99 2.09 1.85
C ILE A 238 -9.85 2.36 0.60
N PHE A 239 -11.03 2.97 0.77
CA PHE A 239 -11.89 3.36 -0.33
C PHE A 239 -11.27 4.47 -1.19
N VAL A 240 -10.79 5.54 -0.56
CA VAL A 240 -10.09 6.64 -1.25
C VAL A 240 -8.84 6.13 -1.96
N ASN A 241 -8.05 5.28 -1.31
CA ASN A 241 -6.89 4.64 -1.94
C ASN A 241 -7.29 3.79 -3.16
N GLY A 242 -8.41 3.06 -3.09
CA GLY A 242 -8.96 2.32 -4.22
C GLY A 242 -9.30 3.23 -5.41
N ILE A 243 -9.88 4.40 -5.15
CA ILE A 243 -10.19 5.40 -6.19
C ILE A 243 -8.91 5.93 -6.84
N VAL A 244 -7.94 6.36 -6.03
CA VAL A 244 -6.68 6.95 -6.50
C VAL A 244 -5.87 5.94 -7.35
N MET A 245 -5.90 4.67 -6.98
CA MET A 245 -5.17 3.60 -7.67
C MET A 245 -5.87 3.06 -8.91
N THR A 246 -7.15 3.40 -9.14
CA THR A 246 -7.91 2.89 -10.29
C THR A 246 -7.72 3.83 -11.49
N PRO A 247 -7.14 3.34 -12.61
CA PRO A 247 -6.95 4.17 -13.80
C PRO A 247 -8.29 4.57 -14.43
N GLY A 248 -8.33 5.76 -15.04
CA GLY A 248 -9.53 6.28 -15.72
C GLY A 248 -10.51 7.04 -14.81
N ILE A 249 -10.23 7.13 -13.50
CA ILE A 249 -10.93 8.06 -12.61
C ILE A 249 -10.24 9.43 -12.69
N PRO A 250 -10.96 10.56 -12.81
CA PRO A 250 -10.38 11.91 -13.01
C PRO A 250 -9.40 12.37 -11.94
N THR A 251 -9.39 11.71 -10.77
CA THR A 251 -8.51 12.02 -9.64
C THR A 251 -7.31 11.08 -9.54
N SER A 252 -7.15 10.11 -10.45
CA SER A 252 -6.06 9.14 -10.41
C SER A 252 -4.76 9.77 -10.96
N PRO A 253 -3.66 9.84 -10.17
CA PRO A 253 -2.37 10.33 -10.67
C PRO A 253 -1.77 9.43 -11.75
N LEU A 254 -2.27 8.19 -11.88
CA LEU A 254 -1.92 7.28 -12.97
C LEU A 254 -2.37 7.77 -14.35
N GLN A 255 -3.28 8.75 -14.42
CA GLN A 255 -3.69 9.37 -15.68
C GLN A 255 -2.53 10.09 -16.39
N TRP A 256 -1.50 10.52 -15.66
CA TRP A 256 -0.31 11.21 -16.20
C TRP A 256 0.81 10.27 -16.69
N VAL A 257 0.72 8.97 -16.39
CA VAL A 257 1.71 7.96 -16.81
C VAL A 257 1.27 7.24 -18.10
N VAL A 258 0.08 7.58 -18.62
CA VAL A 258 -0.47 7.08 -19.87
C VAL A 258 -0.34 8.18 -20.91
N PRO A 259 0.72 8.18 -21.75
CA PRO A 259 0.56 8.81 -23.05
C PRO A 259 -0.51 8.00 -23.79
N SER A 260 -1.53 8.70 -24.27
CA SER A 260 -2.49 8.19 -25.26
C SER A 260 -1.78 7.67 -26.50
#